data_AF-A0A958FUW9-F1
#
_entry.id   AF-A0A958FUW9-F1
#
_cell.length_a   1.000
_cell.length_b   1.000
_cell.length_c   1.000
_cell.angle_alpha   90.00
_cell.angle_beta   90.00
_cell.angle_gamma   90.00
#
_symmetry.space_group_name_H-M   'P 1'
#
loop_
_entity.id
_entity.type
_entity.pdbx_description
1 polymer ?
#
loop_
_entity_poly.entity_id
_entity_poly.type
_entity_poly.pdbx_seq_one_letter_code
_entity_poly.pdbx_strand_id
1 'polypeptide(L)'
;MLKKQTEDEIRLYGEIDKLVTIVVEGQAFQVPEHLELLRCFQFLGFKIAFENFCWNANCENCAANVRKQGQSFERMLCCQDVAREGMEIEKLPSGVQIK
;
A
#
# COMPACT_ATOMS: atom_id res chain seq x y z
N MET A 1 -2.23 -17.24 -14.50
CA MET A 1 -3.43 -16.57 -15.04
C MET A 1 -4.00 -15.74 -13.91
N LEU A 2 -4.00 -14.41 -14.00
CA LEU A 2 -4.71 -13.58 -13.01
C LEU A 2 -6.16 -14.02 -13.01
N LYS A 3 -6.72 -14.39 -11.85
CA LYS A 3 -8.16 -14.65 -11.74
C LYS A 3 -8.89 -13.38 -12.19
N LYS A 4 -10.02 -13.53 -12.89
CA LYS A 4 -10.87 -12.37 -13.17
C LYS A 4 -11.28 -11.75 -11.82
N GLN A 5 -11.04 -10.45 -11.67
CA GLN A 5 -11.53 -9.69 -10.52
C GLN A 5 -13.06 -9.74 -10.50
N THR A 6 -13.62 -9.82 -9.30
CA THR A 6 -15.05 -9.65 -9.02
C THR A 6 -15.44 -8.17 -9.15
N GLU A 7 -16.74 -7.89 -9.30
CA GLU A 7 -17.23 -6.50 -9.35
C GLU A 7 -16.87 -5.70 -8.10
N ASP A 8 -16.90 -6.33 -6.92
CA ASP A 8 -16.54 -5.68 -5.67
C ASP A 8 -15.04 -5.39 -5.58
N GLU A 9 -14.18 -6.27 -6.10
CA GLU A 9 -12.74 -6.01 -6.21
C GLU A 9 -12.45 -4.87 -7.18
N ILE A 10 -13.14 -4.78 -8.32
CA ILE A 10 -12.99 -3.68 -9.27
C ILE A 10 -13.43 -2.35 -8.64
N ARG A 11 -14.55 -2.35 -7.90
CA ARG A 11 -15.01 -1.14 -7.19
C ARG A 11 -14.01 -0.66 -6.14
N LEU A 12 -13.31 -1.59 -5.48
CA LEU A 12 -12.44 -1.27 -4.35
C LEU A 12 -11.00 -0.95 -4.77
N TYR A 13 -10.47 -1.63 -5.78
CA TYR A 13 -9.07 -1.55 -6.19
C TYR A 13 -8.87 -1.03 -7.62
N GLY A 14 -9.95 -0.78 -8.36
CA GLY A 14 -9.87 -0.50 -9.79
C GLY A 14 -9.57 -1.75 -10.61
N GLU A 15 -9.42 -1.55 -11.92
CA GLU A 15 -8.96 -2.59 -12.84
C GLU A 15 -7.46 -2.81 -12.64
N ILE A 16 -7.06 -4.04 -12.30
CA ILE A 16 -5.66 -4.40 -12.07
C ILE A 16 -5.05 -4.86 -13.38
N ASP A 17 -4.36 -3.95 -14.07
CA ASP A 17 -3.61 -4.25 -15.29
C ASP A 17 -2.28 -4.97 -15.00
N LYS A 18 -1.62 -4.56 -13.91
CA LYS A 18 -0.25 -4.97 -13.58
C LYS A 18 -0.02 -4.97 -12.09
N LEU A 19 0.73 -5.97 -11.64
CA LEU A 19 1.30 -6.03 -10.30
C LEU A 19 2.77 -5.59 -10.35
N VAL A 20 3.17 -4.81 -9.35
CA VAL A 20 4.55 -4.39 -9.11
C VAL A 20 5.05 -4.94 -7.79
N THR A 21 6.36 -5.11 -7.69
CA THR A 21 7.01 -5.54 -6.45
C THR A 21 7.32 -4.34 -5.57
N ILE A 22 6.82 -4.39 -4.34
CA ILE A 22 7.20 -3.48 -3.26
C ILE A 22 7.84 -4.27 -2.12
N VAL A 23 8.65 -3.61 -1.31
CA VAL A 23 9.25 -4.18 -0.10
C VAL A 23 8.65 -3.51 1.12
N VAL A 24 8.12 -4.28 2.07
CA VAL A 24 7.57 -3.78 3.33
C VAL A 24 8.31 -4.46 4.47
N GLU A 25 8.98 -3.68 5.31
CA GLU A 25 9.74 -4.19 6.47
C GLU A 25 10.71 -5.32 6.08
N GLY A 26 11.33 -5.19 4.90
CA GLY A 26 12.28 -6.17 4.35
C GLY A 26 11.66 -7.37 3.62
N GLN A 27 10.33 -7.47 3.54
CA GLN A 27 9.62 -8.55 2.85
C GLN A 27 9.02 -8.08 1.52
N ALA A 28 9.15 -8.88 0.46
CA ALA A 28 8.65 -8.53 -0.87
C ALA A 28 7.18 -8.93 -1.06
N PHE A 29 6.37 -8.03 -1.62
CA PHE A 29 4.96 -8.23 -1.92
C PHE A 29 4.60 -7.75 -3.33
N GLN A 30 3.60 -8.38 -3.95
CA GLN A 30 3.05 -7.95 -5.24
C GLN A 30 1.73 -7.22 -5.04
N VAL A 31 1.63 -6.00 -5.55
CA VAL A 31 0.46 -5.12 -5.40
C VAL A 31 0.16 -4.39 -6.71
N PRO A 32 -1.07 -3.89 -6.92
CA PRO A 32 -1.39 -3.10 -8.12
C PRO A 32 -0.57 -1.80 -8.23
N GLU A 33 -0.05 -1.48 -9.42
CA GLU A 33 0.86 -0.35 -9.67
C GLU A 33 0.25 1.06 -9.48
N HIS A 34 -1.06 1.19 -9.38
CA HIS A 34 -1.73 2.50 -9.30
C HIS A 34 -2.47 2.71 -7.99
N LEU A 35 -2.38 1.75 -7.07
CA LEU A 35 -3.17 1.74 -5.85
C LEU A 35 -2.42 2.45 -4.73
N GLU A 36 -3.12 3.24 -3.91
CA GLU A 36 -2.51 3.90 -2.76
C GLU A 36 -1.96 2.84 -1.79
N LEU A 37 -0.85 3.13 -1.10
CA LEU A 37 -0.18 2.17 -0.23
C LEU A 37 -1.10 1.60 0.86
N LEU A 38 -1.98 2.42 1.44
CA LEU A 38 -2.94 1.96 2.45
C LEU A 38 -3.97 0.98 1.86
N ARG A 39 -4.38 1.17 0.61
CA ARG A 39 -5.20 0.21 -0.14
C ARG A 39 -4.39 -1.04 -0.52
N CYS A 40 -3.10 -0.90 -0.83
CA CYS A 40 -2.21 -2.04 -1.07
C CYS A 40 -2.14 -2.95 0.16
N PHE A 41 -2.04 -2.39 1.37
CA PHE A 41 -2.07 -3.19 2.60
C PHE A 41 -3.40 -3.93 2.77
N GLN A 42 -4.51 -3.30 2.39
CA GLN A 42 -5.84 -3.94 2.37
C GLN A 42 -5.89 -5.09 1.34
N PHE A 43 -5.34 -4.87 0.15
CA PHE A 43 -5.25 -5.87 -0.93
C PHE A 43 -4.43 -7.10 -0.50
N LEU A 44 -3.30 -6.87 0.17
CA LEU A 44 -2.45 -7.93 0.75
C LEU A 44 -3.11 -8.64 1.94
N GLY A 45 -4.26 -8.13 2.40
CA GLY A 45 -4.98 -8.66 3.53
C GLY A 45 -4.27 -8.43 4.86
N PHE A 46 -3.42 -7.41 4.98
CA PHE A 46 -2.81 -7.03 6.26
C PHE A 46 -3.89 -6.69 7.29
N LYS A 47 -3.55 -6.80 8.57
CA LYS A 47 -4.45 -6.38 9.65
C LYS A 47 -4.40 -4.86 9.75
N ILE A 48 -5.54 -4.21 9.52
CA ILE A 48 -5.68 -2.74 9.55
C ILE A 48 -6.69 -2.35 10.63
N ALA A 49 -6.29 -1.47 11.54
CA ALA A 49 -7.18 -0.78 12.48
C ALA A 49 -7.85 0.40 11.75
N PHE A 50 -8.94 0.12 11.03
CA PHE A 50 -9.60 1.08 10.13
C PHE A 50 -10.03 2.38 10.83
N GLU A 51 -10.40 2.30 12.10
CA GLU A 51 -10.78 3.43 12.96
C GLU A 51 -9.65 4.45 13.14
N ASN A 52 -8.40 4.06 12.91
CA ASN A 52 -7.24 4.94 13.04
C ASN A 52 -6.95 5.76 11.79
N PHE A 53 -7.65 5.54 10.67
CA PHE A 53 -7.31 6.14 9.37
C PHE A 53 -8.48 6.92 8.76
N CYS A 54 -8.20 8.14 8.31
CA CYS A 54 -9.19 9.02 7.68
C CYS A 54 -9.28 8.89 6.15
N TRP A 55 -8.28 8.29 5.50
CA TRP A 55 -8.18 8.13 4.04
C TRP A 55 -8.22 9.43 3.21
N ASN A 56 -8.06 10.59 3.85
CA ASN A 56 -8.18 11.91 3.21
C ASN A 56 -7.06 12.89 3.61
N ALA A 57 -5.92 12.34 4.02
CA ALA A 57 -4.73 13.08 4.48
C ALA A 57 -4.89 13.95 5.75
N ASN A 58 -6.08 14.02 6.38
CA ASN A 58 -6.31 14.90 7.52
C ASN A 58 -5.65 14.44 8.83
N CYS A 59 -5.64 13.13 9.13
CA CYS A 59 -5.12 12.62 10.41
C CYS A 59 -3.61 12.33 10.40
N GLU A 60 -3.02 12.16 9.22
CA GLU A 60 -1.63 11.72 9.02
C GLU A 60 -1.18 10.40 9.70
N ASN A 61 -2.06 9.71 10.44
CA ASN A 61 -1.79 8.42 11.09
C ASN A 61 -1.25 7.32 10.15
N CYS A 62 -1.46 7.44 8.84
CA CYS A 62 -0.93 6.51 7.84
C CYS A 62 0.48 6.90 7.32
N ALA A 63 1.19 7.81 7.98
CA ALA A 63 2.53 8.19 7.57
C ALA A 63 3.52 7.04 7.72
N ALA A 64 4.39 6.88 6.72
CA ALA A 64 5.48 5.90 6.72
C ALA A 64 6.72 6.46 6.03
N ASN A 65 7.89 5.90 6.36
CA ASN A 65 9.13 6.17 5.63
C ASN A 65 9.13 5.30 4.37
N VAL A 66 9.07 5.95 3.22
CA VAL A 66 9.01 5.31 1.91
C VAL A 66 10.18 5.79 1.06
N ARG A 67 10.76 4.91 0.25
CA ARG A 67 11.71 5.27 -0.79
C ARG A 67 11.45 4.51 -2.07
N LYS A 68 12.02 5.02 -3.16
CA LYS A 68 12.33 4.19 -4.32
C LYS A 68 13.72 3.58 -4.15
N GLN A 69 13.96 2.42 -4.75
CA GLN A 69 15.29 1.80 -4.80
C GLN A 69 16.36 2.81 -5.23
N GLY A 70 17.42 2.92 -4.41
CA GLY A 70 18.53 3.84 -4.65
C GLY A 70 18.30 5.30 -4.23
N GLN A 71 17.17 5.61 -3.61
CA GLN A 71 16.85 6.94 -3.08
C GLN A 71 16.86 6.95 -1.54
N SER A 72 16.87 8.15 -0.96
CA SER A 72 16.68 8.35 0.48
C SER A 72 15.23 8.07 0.88
N PHE A 73 15.01 7.71 2.15
CA PHE A 73 13.66 7.60 2.70
C PHE A 73 13.05 8.99 2.93
N GLU A 74 11.79 9.11 2.55
CA GLU A 74 10.97 10.29 2.76
C GLU A 74 9.68 9.91 3.50
N ARG A 75 9.18 10.83 4.32
CA ARG A 75 7.93 10.61 5.04
C ARG A 75 6.76 10.86 4.09
N MET A 76 6.02 9.81 3.77
CA MET A 76 4.87 9.84 2.87
C MET A 76 3.59 9.41 3.58
N LEU A 77 2.44 9.91 3.10
CA LEU A 77 1.13 9.47 3.57
C LEU A 77 0.66 8.27 2.74
N CYS A 78 0.53 7.09 3.35
CA CYS A 78 0.14 5.88 2.62
C CYS A 78 -1.24 5.95 1.98
N CYS A 79 -2.13 6.84 2.45
CA CYS A 79 -3.45 7.04 1.82
C CYS A 79 -3.42 7.94 0.56
N GLN A 80 -2.24 8.45 0.16
CA GLN A 80 -2.08 9.35 -0.98
C GLN A 80 -0.96 8.88 -1.92
N ASP A 81 0.14 8.33 -1.38
CA ASP A 81 1.22 7.81 -2.21
C ASP A 81 0.85 6.45 -2.81
N VAL A 82 1.14 6.29 -4.09
CA VAL A 82 0.77 5.12 -4.89
C VAL A 82 1.94 4.16 -5.03
N ALA A 83 1.66 2.85 -5.02
CA ALA A 83 2.67 1.83 -5.19
C ALA A 83 3.41 1.97 -6.53
N ARG A 84 4.72 1.74 -6.55
CA ARG A 84 5.52 1.74 -7.78
C ARG A 84 6.56 0.63 -7.68
N GLU A 85 7.01 0.10 -8.81
CA GLU A 85 8.06 -0.92 -8.83
C GLU A 85 9.31 -0.47 -8.08
N GLY A 86 9.82 -1.34 -7.20
CA GLY A 86 11.03 -1.08 -6.42
C GLY A 86 10.82 -0.07 -5.28
N MET A 87 9.58 0.21 -4.89
CA MET A 87 9.26 1.00 -3.71
C MET A 87 9.51 0.17 -2.44
N GLU A 88 10.02 0.82 -1.40
CA GLU A 88 10.33 0.22 -0.11
C GLU A 88 9.74 1.05 1.03
N ILE A 89 9.04 0.37 1.93
CA ILE A 89 8.47 0.91 3.16
C ILE A 89 9.27 0.34 4.33
N GLU A 90 9.99 1.22 5.03
CA GLU A 90 10.90 0.82 6.13
C GLU A 90 10.11 0.27 7.33
N LYS A 91 8.99 0.91 7.66
CA LYS A 91 8.14 0.58 8.80
C LYS A 91 6.69 0.88 8.50
N LEU A 92 5.79 -0.02 8.88
CA LEU A 92 4.36 0.18 8.73
C LEU A 92 3.81 1.23 9.72
N PRO A 93 2.72 1.94 9.36
CA PRO A 93 1.97 2.75 10.32
C PRO A 93 1.48 1.91 11.50
N SER A 94 1.38 2.49 12.71
CA SER A 94 1.07 1.75 13.95
C SER A 94 -0.24 0.96 13.94
N GLY A 95 -1.18 1.31 13.04
CA GLY A 95 -2.45 0.60 12.84
C GLY A 95 -2.43 -0.46 11.72
N VAL A 96 -1.27 -0.82 11.16
CA VAL A 96 -1.12 -1.82 10.09
C VAL A 96 -0.12 -2.89 10.52
N GLN A 97 -0.46 -4.16 10.30
CA GLN A 97 0.40 -5.31 10.63
C GLN A 97 0.35 -6.36 9.52
N ILE A 98 1.52 -6.89 9.15
CA ILE A 98 1.63 -8.06 8.28
C ILE A 98 0.98 -9.26 8.99
N LYS A 99 0.28 -10.12 8.23
CA LYS A 99 -0.35 -11.34 8.74
C LYS A 99 0.64 -12.47 9.01
#